data_AF-A0A7W2ISF4-F1
#
_entry.id   AF-A0A7W2ISF4-F1
#
_cell.length_a   1.000
_cell.length_b   1.000
_cell.length_c   1.000
_cell.angle_alpha   90.00
_cell.angle_beta   90.00
_cell.angle_gamma   90.00
#
_symmetry.space_group_name_H-M   'P 1'
#
loop_
_entity.id
_entity.type
_entity.pdbx_description
1 polymer ?
#
loop_
_entity_poly.entity_id
_entity_poly.type
_entity_poly.pdbx_seq_one_letter_code
_entity_poly.pdbx_strand_id
1 'polypeptide(L)'
;MYKLVCGISALVIGLLIFGSYDLVFSNQWYISHSSELLLAILSELPSFREYLTSAGFIDVTQLISLLQSITLSIVFAIIFRLILNTFTGLISVVQYVILGAFCGFLYYALPALIVFVDSQFFANTLSLPSLAPNGIVDVLIWYLPLMITVFFTAMSRRRHFAQAERFWFK
;
A
#
# COMPACT_ATOMS: atom_id res chain seq x y z
N MET A 1 -27.41 0.97 17.30
CA MET A 1 -27.21 1.66 16.01
C MET A 1 -25.88 2.41 15.93
N TYR A 2 -25.51 3.25 16.92
CA TYR A 2 -24.26 4.03 16.91
C TYR A 2 -22.98 3.23 16.62
N LYS A 3 -22.78 2.06 17.27
CA LYS A 3 -21.61 1.19 17.04
C LYS A 3 -21.52 0.65 15.61
N LEU A 4 -22.67 0.35 14.99
CA LEU A 4 -22.74 -0.18 13.63
C LEU A 4 -22.44 0.92 12.60
N VAL A 5 -23.00 2.12 12.79
CA VAL A 5 -22.67 3.30 11.95
C VAL A 5 -21.18 3.64 12.06
N CYS A 6 -20.62 3.58 13.27
CA CYS A 6 -19.20 3.79 13.51
C CYS A 6 -18.34 2.74 12.78
N GLY A 7 -18.73 1.46 12.85
CA GLY A 7 -18.11 0.37 12.09
C GLY A 7 -18.12 0.59 10.57
N ILE A 8 -19.28 0.95 10.00
CA ILE A 8 -19.41 1.23 8.56
C ILE A 8 -18.56 2.44 8.16
N SER A 9 -18.61 3.53 8.93
CA SER A 9 -17.82 4.73 8.63
C SER A 9 -16.32 4.44 8.59
N ALA A 10 -15.84 3.59 9.50
CA ALA A 10 -14.44 3.22 9.57
C ALA A 10 -14.02 2.27 8.44
N LEU A 11 -14.92 1.38 8.01
CA LEU A 11 -14.73 0.58 6.79
C LEU A 11 -14.60 1.47 5.56
N VAL A 12 -15.50 2.44 5.40
CA VAL A 12 -15.48 3.40 4.28
C VAL A 12 -14.17 4.21 4.29
N ILE A 13 -13.69 4.64 5.46
CA ILE A 13 -12.39 5.32 5.57
C ILE A 13 -11.23 4.43 5.11
N GLY A 14 -11.23 3.15 5.47
CA GLY A 14 -10.23 2.19 5.01
C GLY A 14 -10.19 2.07 3.48
N LEU A 15 -11.36 2.03 2.83
CA LEU A 15 -11.49 2.00 1.38
C LEU A 15 -11.08 3.34 0.73
N LEU A 16 -11.52 4.46 1.29
CA LEU A 16 -11.20 5.80 0.78
C LEU A 16 -9.70 6.07 0.78
N ILE A 17 -8.98 5.58 1.78
CA ILE A 17 -7.51 5.70 1.86
C ILE A 17 -6.83 4.96 0.71
N PHE A 18 -7.30 3.77 0.37
CA PHE A 18 -6.78 3.03 -0.78
C PHE A 18 -7.12 3.72 -2.10
N GLY A 19 -8.36 4.19 -2.27
CA GLY A 19 -8.78 4.91 -3.49
C GLY A 19 -8.04 6.23 -3.68
N SER A 20 -7.86 7.01 -2.60
CA SER A 20 -7.11 8.27 -2.67
C SER A 20 -5.61 8.05 -2.84
N TYR A 21 -5.04 6.99 -2.28
CA TYR A 21 -3.66 6.61 -2.54
C TYR A 21 -3.41 6.34 -4.02
N ASP A 22 -4.27 5.53 -4.64
CA ASP A 22 -4.16 5.21 -6.07
C ASP A 22 -4.20 6.46 -6.95
N LEU A 23 -5.13 7.38 -6.65
CA LEU A 23 -5.24 8.66 -7.36
C LEU A 23 -3.99 9.53 -7.24
N VAL A 24 -3.34 9.55 -6.06
CA VAL A 24 -2.11 10.36 -5.87
C VAL A 24 -0.91 9.66 -6.49
N PHE A 25 -0.81 8.34 -6.35
CA PHE A 25 0.31 7.55 -6.87
C PHE A 25 0.36 7.56 -8.40
N SER A 26 -0.81 7.53 -9.06
CA SER A 26 -0.94 7.62 -10.52
C SER A 26 -0.83 9.05 -11.07
N ASN A 27 -0.78 10.07 -10.21
CA ASN A 27 -0.75 11.46 -10.65
C ASN A 27 0.62 11.83 -11.25
N GLN A 28 0.60 12.37 -12.48
CA GLN A 28 1.79 12.78 -13.22
C GLN A 28 2.69 13.76 -12.45
N TRP A 29 2.10 14.67 -11.69
CA TRP A 29 2.88 15.61 -10.87
C TRP A 29 3.72 14.88 -9.81
N TYR A 30 3.12 13.91 -9.11
CA TYR A 30 3.81 13.16 -8.08
C TYR A 30 4.91 12.27 -8.70
N ILE A 31 4.58 11.57 -9.77
CA ILE A 31 5.51 10.67 -10.47
C ILE A 31 6.71 11.45 -10.99
N SER A 32 6.49 12.55 -11.73
CA SER A 32 7.58 13.36 -12.30
C SER A 32 8.48 13.94 -11.21
N HIS A 33 7.91 14.64 -10.25
CA HIS A 33 8.70 15.33 -9.22
C HIS A 33 9.48 14.36 -8.32
N SER A 34 8.86 13.27 -7.90
CA SER A 34 9.55 12.27 -7.06
C SER A 34 10.60 11.49 -7.86
N SER A 35 10.37 11.21 -9.14
CA SER A 35 11.37 10.57 -10.01
C SER A 35 12.58 11.46 -10.21
N GLU A 36 12.39 12.76 -10.46
CA GLU A 36 13.48 13.72 -10.61
C GLU A 36 14.36 13.78 -9.35
N LEU A 37 13.75 13.87 -8.17
CA LEU A 37 14.48 13.87 -6.90
C LEU A 37 15.25 12.56 -6.67
N LEU A 38 14.62 11.42 -6.94
CA LEU A 38 15.26 10.11 -6.77
C LEU A 38 16.40 9.91 -7.77
N LEU A 39 16.24 10.34 -9.02
CA LEU A 39 17.29 10.30 -10.03
C LEU A 39 18.45 11.24 -9.70
N ALA A 40 18.17 12.43 -9.16
CA ALA A 40 19.21 13.34 -8.69
C ALA A 40 20.05 12.69 -7.57
N ILE A 41 19.39 12.07 -6.57
CA ILE A 41 20.09 11.34 -5.50
C ILE A 41 20.88 10.16 -6.07
N LEU A 42 20.31 9.41 -7.02
CA LEU A 42 20.98 8.26 -7.64
C LEU A 42 22.19 8.68 -8.48
N SER A 43 22.16 9.89 -9.06
CA SER A 43 23.27 10.44 -9.84
C SER A 43 24.50 10.80 -8.99
N GLU A 44 24.29 11.11 -7.71
CA GLU A 44 25.37 11.31 -6.73
C GLU A 44 26.01 9.99 -6.27
N LEU A 45 25.42 8.84 -6.61
CA LEU A 45 25.88 7.50 -6.22
C LEU A 45 26.10 6.59 -7.45
N PRO A 46 27.10 6.90 -8.30
CA PRO A 46 27.31 6.22 -9.58
C PRO A 46 27.60 4.71 -9.43
N SER A 47 28.32 4.31 -8.38
CA SER A 47 28.65 2.90 -8.10
C SER A 47 27.41 2.06 -7.78
N PHE A 48 26.40 2.63 -7.12
CA PHE A 48 25.14 1.95 -6.83
C PHE A 48 24.27 1.84 -8.09
N ARG A 49 24.27 2.86 -8.93
CA ARG A 49 23.57 2.83 -10.22
C ARG A 49 24.13 1.74 -11.15
N GLU A 50 25.44 1.64 -11.26
CA GLU A 50 26.09 0.59 -12.06
C GLU A 50 25.80 -0.82 -11.53
N TYR A 51 25.79 -0.98 -10.20
CA TYR A 51 25.37 -2.23 -9.55
C TYR A 51 23.93 -2.62 -9.89
N LEU A 52 22.99 -1.67 -9.83
CA LEU A 52 21.58 -1.92 -10.18
C LEU A 52 21.41 -2.34 -11.64
N THR A 53 22.15 -1.72 -12.56
CA THR A 53 22.09 -2.08 -13.98
C THR A 53 22.74 -3.43 -14.30
N SER A 54 23.66 -3.91 -13.47
CA SER A 54 24.41 -5.15 -13.70
C SER A 54 23.88 -6.37 -12.95
N ALA A 55 23.25 -6.18 -11.78
CA ALA A 55 22.79 -7.26 -10.92
C ALA A 55 21.45 -7.89 -11.35
N GLY A 56 20.68 -7.24 -12.24
CA GLY A 56 19.48 -7.81 -12.87
C GLY A 56 18.31 -8.18 -11.93
N PHE A 57 18.42 -7.91 -10.63
CA PHE A 57 17.45 -8.35 -9.62
C PHE A 57 16.19 -7.45 -9.59
N ILE A 58 16.36 -6.14 -9.75
CA ILE A 58 15.29 -5.13 -9.80
C ILE A 58 15.72 -4.06 -10.81
N ASP A 59 14.85 -3.74 -11.79
CA ASP A 59 15.10 -2.65 -12.73
C ASP A 59 15.06 -1.29 -12.00
N VAL A 60 15.84 -0.31 -12.48
CA VAL A 60 15.89 1.04 -11.92
C VAL A 60 14.49 1.66 -11.82
N THR A 61 13.65 1.40 -12.82
CA THR A 61 12.25 1.84 -12.87
C THR A 61 11.43 1.27 -11.70
N GLN A 62 11.59 -0.02 -11.42
CA GLN A 62 10.88 -0.70 -10.33
C GLN A 62 11.39 -0.25 -8.96
N LEU A 63 12.69 0.00 -8.82
CA LEU A 63 13.27 0.56 -7.59
C LEU A 63 12.72 1.96 -7.30
N ILE A 64 12.67 2.83 -8.31
CA ILE A 64 12.09 4.18 -8.17
C ILE A 64 10.62 4.07 -7.76
N SER A 65 9.85 3.21 -8.42
CA SER A 65 8.43 2.99 -8.10
C SER A 65 8.24 2.47 -6.67
N LEU A 66 9.12 1.59 -6.19
CA LEU A 66 9.11 1.10 -4.80
C LEU A 66 9.43 2.20 -3.79
N LEU A 67 10.43 3.04 -4.07
CA LEU A 67 10.78 4.14 -3.19
C LEU A 67 9.65 5.19 -3.11
N GLN A 68 9.02 5.47 -4.25
CA GLN A 68 7.82 6.31 -4.32
C GLN A 68 6.70 5.72 -3.48
N SER A 69 6.37 4.44 -3.68
CA SER A 69 5.25 3.80 -2.98
C SER A 69 5.48 3.75 -1.48
N ILE A 70 6.69 3.46 -1.02
CA ILE A 70 7.06 3.51 0.41
C ILE A 70 6.88 4.92 0.97
N THR A 71 7.40 5.93 0.29
CA THR A 71 7.34 7.34 0.76
C THR A 71 5.89 7.80 0.87
N LEU A 72 5.08 7.54 -0.16
CA LEU A 72 3.68 7.90 -0.16
C LEU A 72 2.89 7.12 0.91
N SER A 73 3.19 5.83 1.08
CA SER A 73 2.55 4.99 2.11
C SER A 73 2.80 5.52 3.51
N ILE A 74 3.99 6.05 3.81
CA ILE A 74 4.29 6.69 5.11
C ILE A 74 3.42 7.93 5.31
N VAL A 75 3.30 8.79 4.29
CA VAL A 75 2.45 9.99 4.36
C VAL A 75 1.00 9.61 4.63
N PHE A 76 0.47 8.66 3.87
CA PHE A 76 -0.90 8.16 4.06
C PHE A 76 -1.09 7.49 5.42
N ALA A 77 -0.09 6.78 5.95
CA ALA A 77 -0.14 6.21 7.29
C ALA A 77 -0.23 7.30 8.38
N ILE A 78 0.46 8.42 8.22
CA ILE A 78 0.36 9.56 9.15
C ILE A 78 -1.05 10.18 9.09
N ILE A 79 -1.57 10.44 7.89
CA ILE A 79 -2.93 10.98 7.70
C ILE A 79 -3.95 10.02 8.31
N PHE A 80 -3.83 8.74 8.01
CA PHE A 80 -4.69 7.70 8.53
C PHE A 80 -4.65 7.62 10.06
N ARG A 81 -3.45 7.73 10.65
CA ARG A 81 -3.26 7.76 12.10
C ARG A 81 -4.00 8.93 12.75
N LEU A 82 -4.07 10.09 12.09
CA LEU A 82 -4.82 11.26 12.56
C LEU A 82 -6.33 11.01 12.47
N ILE A 83 -6.81 10.43 11.37
CA ILE A 83 -8.23 10.07 11.20
C ILE A 83 -8.66 9.05 12.26
N LEU A 84 -7.85 8.03 12.53
CA LEU A 84 -8.20 7.03 13.55
C LEU A 84 -8.34 7.63 14.96
N ASN A 85 -7.68 8.75 15.26
CA ASN A 85 -7.80 9.38 16.57
C ASN A 85 -9.17 10.02 16.82
N THR A 86 -9.98 10.29 15.80
CA THR A 86 -11.30 10.90 15.98
C THR A 86 -12.33 9.90 16.49
N PHE A 87 -12.04 8.60 16.46
CA PHE A 87 -12.94 7.55 16.89
C PHE A 87 -12.91 7.32 18.41
N THR A 88 -13.95 7.75 19.11
CA THR A 88 -14.20 7.38 20.51
C THR A 88 -14.65 5.91 20.57
N GLY A 89 -13.75 4.99 20.90
CA GLY A 89 -14.02 3.53 20.90
C GLY A 89 -13.30 2.75 19.80
N LEU A 90 -12.16 3.26 19.34
CA LEU A 90 -11.31 2.70 18.29
C LEU A 90 -11.06 1.18 18.42
N ILE A 91 -10.95 0.63 19.64
CA ILE A 91 -10.75 -0.81 19.87
C ILE A 91 -11.85 -1.67 19.24
N SER A 92 -13.10 -1.20 19.28
CA SER A 92 -14.26 -1.93 18.74
C SER A 92 -14.42 -1.79 17.22
N VAL A 93 -13.73 -0.82 16.61
CA VAL A 93 -13.98 -0.39 15.22
C VAL A 93 -12.78 -0.65 14.29
N VAL A 94 -11.56 -0.79 14.84
CA VAL A 94 -10.32 -1.02 14.09
C VAL A 94 -10.38 -2.20 13.13
N GLN A 95 -11.09 -3.28 13.49
CA GLN A 95 -11.23 -4.45 12.64
C GLN A 95 -11.92 -4.13 11.31
N TYR A 96 -12.92 -3.23 11.33
CA TYR A 96 -13.62 -2.81 10.12
C TYR A 96 -12.73 -1.97 9.20
N VAL A 97 -11.83 -1.18 9.78
CA VAL A 97 -10.88 -0.40 8.99
C VAL A 97 -9.84 -1.28 8.32
N ILE A 98 -9.30 -2.27 9.07
CA ILE A 98 -8.39 -3.28 8.53
C ILE A 98 -9.08 -4.07 7.42
N LEU A 99 -10.35 -4.44 7.62
CA LEU A 99 -11.14 -5.13 6.61
C LEU A 99 -11.33 -4.27 5.35
N GLY A 100 -11.68 -2.99 5.50
CA GLY A 100 -11.82 -2.06 4.37
C GLY A 100 -10.51 -1.92 3.58
N ALA A 101 -9.39 -1.74 4.27
CA ALA A 101 -8.06 -1.69 3.67
C ALA A 101 -7.70 -3.00 2.96
N PHE A 102 -8.01 -4.15 3.56
CA PHE A 102 -7.77 -5.46 2.96
C PHE A 102 -8.63 -5.68 1.71
N CYS A 103 -9.91 -5.30 1.74
CA CYS A 103 -10.78 -5.34 0.57
C CYS A 103 -10.26 -4.41 -0.56
N GLY A 104 -9.80 -3.21 -0.21
CA GLY A 104 -9.18 -2.29 -1.17
C GLY A 104 -7.91 -2.88 -1.81
N PHE A 105 -7.04 -3.51 -1.02
CA PHE A 105 -5.87 -4.21 -1.54
C PHE A 105 -6.25 -5.37 -2.47
N LEU A 106 -7.20 -6.22 -2.05
CA LEU A 106 -7.65 -7.35 -2.86
C LEU A 106 -8.28 -6.92 -4.18
N TYR A 107 -8.96 -5.78 -4.22
CA TYR A 107 -9.53 -5.23 -5.46
C TYR A 107 -8.47 -5.03 -6.55
N TYR A 108 -7.26 -4.60 -6.18
CA TYR A 108 -6.14 -4.43 -7.12
C TYR A 108 -5.30 -5.71 -7.30
N ALA A 109 -5.11 -6.48 -6.23
CA ALA A 109 -4.26 -7.67 -6.26
C ALA A 109 -4.91 -8.87 -6.96
N LEU A 110 -6.22 -9.09 -6.80
CA LEU A 110 -6.91 -10.26 -7.36
C LEU A 110 -6.88 -10.30 -8.89
N PRO A 111 -7.21 -9.22 -9.63
CA PRO A 111 -7.13 -9.22 -11.09
C PRO A 111 -5.72 -9.54 -11.59
N ALA A 112 -4.69 -8.94 -10.98
CA ALA A 112 -3.30 -9.20 -11.35
C ALA A 112 -2.88 -10.64 -11.07
N LEU A 113 -3.38 -11.24 -9.98
CA LEU A 113 -3.12 -12.63 -9.63
C LEU A 113 -3.81 -13.61 -10.58
N ILE A 114 -5.04 -13.32 -11.01
CA ILE A 114 -5.74 -14.13 -12.01
C ILE A 114 -4.97 -14.13 -13.34
N VAL A 115 -4.58 -12.95 -13.83
CA VAL A 115 -3.80 -12.83 -15.07
C VAL A 115 -2.46 -13.56 -14.96
N PHE A 116 -1.79 -13.45 -13.81
CA PHE A 116 -0.55 -14.17 -13.55
C PHE A 116 -0.77 -15.70 -13.60
N VAL A 117 -1.78 -16.20 -12.90
CA VAL A 117 -2.09 -17.64 -12.86
C VAL A 117 -2.45 -18.14 -14.25
N ASP A 118 -3.30 -17.43 -15.01
CA ASP A 118 -3.67 -17.80 -16.38
C ASP A 118 -2.44 -17.84 -17.30
N SER A 119 -1.55 -16.85 -17.21
CA SER A 119 -0.32 -16.82 -18.01
C SER A 119 0.63 -17.98 -17.72
N GLN A 120 0.66 -18.47 -16.47
CA GLN A 120 1.50 -19.60 -16.04
C GLN A 120 0.83 -20.96 -16.34
N PHE A 121 -0.51 -21.06 -16.25
CA PHE A 121 -1.25 -22.29 -16.55
C PHE A 121 -1.24 -22.63 -18.05
N PHE A 122 -1.33 -21.61 -18.92
CA PHE A 122 -1.33 -21.81 -20.38
C PHE A 122 0.05 -21.74 -21.03
N ALA A 123 1.12 -21.47 -20.25
CA ALA A 123 2.51 -21.44 -20.73
C ALA A 123 2.95 -22.75 -21.41
N ASN A 124 2.27 -23.87 -21.16
CA ASN A 124 2.56 -25.17 -21.77
C ASN A 124 1.57 -25.65 -22.84
N THR A 125 0.49 -24.91 -23.17
CA THR A 125 -0.51 -25.43 -24.13
C THR A 125 -1.05 -24.47 -25.19
N LEU A 126 -0.97 -23.14 -25.05
CA LEU A 126 -1.30 -22.24 -26.16
C LEU A 126 -0.75 -20.84 -25.87
N SER A 127 0.21 -20.41 -26.67
CA SER A 127 0.79 -19.06 -26.61
C SER A 127 -0.22 -18.01 -27.10
N LEU A 128 -1.08 -17.56 -26.20
CA LEU A 128 -1.79 -16.28 -26.34
C LEU A 128 -0.85 -15.15 -25.88
N PRO A 129 -0.89 -13.96 -26.52
CA PRO A 129 0.07 -12.89 -26.27
C PRO A 129 -0.03 -12.42 -24.82
N SER A 130 1.06 -12.57 -24.08
CA SER A 130 1.18 -12.19 -22.68
C SER A 130 1.20 -10.67 -22.54
N LEU A 131 0.24 -10.12 -21.80
CA LEU A 131 0.46 -8.87 -21.08
C LEU A 131 1.58 -9.14 -20.06
N ALA A 132 2.51 -8.19 -19.95
CA ALA A 132 3.86 -8.38 -19.41
C ALA A 132 3.97 -9.25 -18.13
N PRO A 133 5.00 -10.10 -18.01
CA PRO A 133 5.17 -11.07 -16.92
C PRO A 133 5.28 -10.48 -15.50
N ASN A 134 5.42 -9.15 -15.35
CA ASN A 134 5.65 -8.48 -14.07
C ASN A 134 4.40 -7.83 -13.45
N GLY A 135 3.22 -7.98 -14.04
CA GLY A 135 2.01 -7.26 -13.60
C GLY A 135 1.65 -7.47 -12.12
N ILE A 136 1.88 -8.65 -11.55
CA ILE A 136 1.66 -8.88 -10.12
C ILE A 136 2.74 -8.23 -9.25
N VAL A 137 3.99 -8.23 -9.71
CA VAL A 137 5.13 -7.63 -8.98
C VAL A 137 4.92 -6.12 -8.90
N ASP A 138 4.49 -5.48 -9.99
CA ASP A 138 4.24 -4.05 -10.02
C ASP A 138 3.07 -3.67 -9.07
N VAL A 139 1.97 -4.43 -9.06
CA VAL A 139 0.86 -4.22 -8.12
C VAL A 139 1.30 -4.40 -6.67
N LEU A 140 2.16 -5.38 -6.38
CA LEU A 140 2.73 -5.55 -5.05
C LEU A 140 3.63 -4.39 -4.66
N ILE A 141 4.49 -3.90 -5.57
CA ILE A 141 5.32 -2.73 -5.34
C ILE A 141 4.46 -1.51 -5.00
N TRP A 142 3.32 -1.34 -5.68
CA TRP A 142 2.48 -0.16 -5.56
C TRP A 142 1.63 -0.16 -4.28
N TYR A 143 0.99 -1.28 -3.93
CA TYR A 143 -0.04 -1.30 -2.88
C TYR A 143 0.33 -2.09 -1.62
N LEU A 144 1.32 -2.98 -1.67
CA LEU A 144 1.75 -3.75 -0.49
C LEU A 144 2.30 -2.84 0.63
N PRO A 145 3.16 -1.84 0.35
CA PRO A 145 3.65 -0.94 1.40
C PRO A 145 2.52 -0.18 2.11
N LEU A 146 1.50 0.24 1.36
CA LEU A 146 0.32 0.89 1.93
C LEU A 146 -0.46 -0.06 2.85
N MET A 147 -0.71 -1.29 2.39
CA MET A 147 -1.41 -2.30 3.18
C MET A 147 -0.70 -2.56 4.52
N ILE A 148 0.63 -2.76 4.48
CA ILE A 148 1.45 -3.00 5.67
C ILE A 148 1.39 -1.81 6.62
N THR A 149 1.55 -0.59 6.11
CA THR A 149 1.57 0.63 6.94
C THR A 149 0.21 0.91 7.57
N VAL A 150 -0.89 0.70 6.85
CA VAL A 150 -2.26 0.80 7.37
C VAL A 150 -2.50 -0.23 8.47
N PHE A 151 -2.13 -1.49 8.24
CA PHE A 151 -2.28 -2.57 9.22
C PHE A 151 -1.48 -2.27 10.50
N PHE A 152 -0.22 -1.90 10.36
CA PHE A 152 0.66 -1.57 11.48
C PHE A 152 0.11 -0.38 12.28
N THR A 153 -0.32 0.68 11.60
CA THR A 153 -0.86 1.89 12.23
C THR A 153 -2.14 1.59 13.01
N ALA A 154 -3.07 0.85 12.41
CA ALA A 154 -4.33 0.48 13.05
C ALA A 154 -4.08 -0.40 14.30
N MET A 155 -3.18 -1.37 14.21
CA MET A 155 -2.87 -2.28 15.32
C MET A 155 -2.09 -1.58 16.44
N SER A 156 -1.12 -0.73 16.10
CA SER A 156 -0.37 0.08 17.06
C SER A 156 -1.29 1.00 17.85
N ARG A 157 -2.21 1.70 17.16
CA ARG A 157 -3.21 2.55 17.82
C ARG A 157 -4.11 1.74 18.74
N ARG A 158 -4.67 0.61 18.27
CA ARG A 158 -5.48 -0.27 19.12
C ARG A 158 -4.77 -0.66 20.41
N ARG A 159 -3.47 -1.01 20.33
CA ARG A 159 -2.66 -1.35 21.52
C ARG A 159 -2.51 -0.17 22.48
N HIS A 160 -2.22 1.04 21.98
CA HIS A 160 -2.13 2.24 22.81
C HIS A 160 -3.42 2.55 23.57
N PHE A 161 -4.58 2.48 22.90
CA PHE A 161 -5.88 2.71 23.57
C PHE A 161 -6.21 1.62 24.59
N ALA A 162 -5.91 0.35 24.30
CA ALA A 162 -6.13 -0.75 25.25
C ALA A 162 -5.23 -0.66 26.50
N GLN A 163 -4.01 -0.13 26.36
CA GLN A 163 -3.13 0.14 27.50
C GLN A 163 -3.65 1.30 28.36
N ALA A 164 -4.16 2.36 27.73
CA ALA A 164 -4.76 3.49 28.44
C ALA A 164 -5.98 3.02 29.25
N GLU A 165 -6.92 2.29 28.66
CA GLU A 165 -8.10 1.76 29.38
C GLU A 165 -7.71 0.89 30.58
N ARG A 166 -6.71 0.00 30.44
CA ARG A 166 -6.23 -0.83 31.57
C ARG A 166 -5.60 -0.02 32.71
N PHE A 167 -5.05 1.17 32.43
CA PHE A 167 -4.47 2.05 33.45
C PHE A 167 -5.54 2.73 34.31
N TRP A 168 -6.75 2.96 33.80
CA TRP A 168 -7.85 3.56 34.56
C TRP A 168 -8.55 2.58 35.51
N PHE A 169 -8.30 1.27 35.38
CA PHE A 169 -8.86 0.22 36.24
C PHE A 169 -7.85 -0.33 37.26
N LYS A 170 -6.68 0.30 37.41
CA LYS A 170 -5.72 0.07 38.50
C LYS A 170 -5.72 1.26 39.45
#